data_AF-A0A1D6IB94-F1
#
_entry.id   AF-A0A1D6IB94-F1
#
_cell.length_a   1.000
_cell.length_b   1.000
_cell.length_c   1.000
_cell.angle_alpha   90.00
_cell.angle_beta   90.00
_cell.angle_gamma   90.00
#
_symmetry.space_group_name_H-M   'P 1'
#
loop_
_entity.id
_entity.type
_entity.pdbx_description
1 polymer ?
#
loop_
_entity_poly.entity_id
_entity_poly.type
_entity_poly.pdbx_seq_one_letter_code
_entity_poly.pdbx_strand_id
1 'polypeptide(L)'
;MARSASATAPLSCAIDPAMVLSHKFPEVAYEYDERDVALYALVVGACNADAADEKELQLVYHRDGQSSIKVLPTFISALNAKTGDRFYMDVPGLHYDPTLLLHGKAAILEVETLTCLEGSGEVLCMNRSTIYLRGAGGFSNSSQPFSYATYPSNEVSNVTFSDSTPFAVYEDRIQKSQALLCGLSGYFHPLHSDPTFAQAAG
;
A
#
# COMPACT_ATOMS: atom_id res chain seq x y z
N MET A 1 54.72 -20.47 5.01
CA MET A 1 54.08 -19.14 5.11
C MET A 1 52.74 -19.19 4.40
N ALA A 2 51.67 -19.51 5.13
CA ALA A 2 50.32 -19.51 4.59
C ALA A 2 49.79 -18.07 4.60
N ARG A 3 49.45 -17.54 3.43
CA ARG A 3 48.81 -16.24 3.28
C ARG A 3 47.40 -16.33 3.86
N SER A 4 47.13 -15.52 4.88
CA SER A 4 45.79 -15.29 5.41
C SER A 4 44.92 -14.72 4.30
N ALA A 5 43.89 -15.47 3.91
CA ALA A 5 42.81 -14.94 3.11
C ALA A 5 42.01 -13.98 4.01
N SER A 6 42.02 -12.70 3.66
CA SER A 6 41.09 -11.72 4.20
C SER A 6 39.68 -12.22 3.88
N ALA A 7 38.95 -12.62 4.93
CA ALA A 7 37.52 -12.86 4.83
C ALA A 7 36.87 -11.51 4.56
N THR A 8 36.46 -11.29 3.31
CA THR A 8 35.52 -10.23 2.96
C THR A 8 34.26 -10.46 3.79
N ALA A 9 33.91 -9.50 4.64
CA ALA A 9 32.67 -9.52 5.39
C ALA A 9 31.50 -9.74 4.41
N PRO A 10 30.51 -10.57 4.75
CA PRO A 10 29.34 -10.71 3.90
C PRO A 10 28.72 -9.32 3.76
N LEU A 11 28.33 -8.95 2.53
CA LEU A 11 27.52 -7.78 2.26
C LEU A 11 26.24 -7.91 3.09
N SER A 12 26.24 -7.35 4.30
CA SER A 12 25.02 -7.15 5.06
C SER A 12 24.07 -6.37 4.17
N CYS A 13 22.81 -6.78 4.07
CA CYS A 13 21.73 -5.99 3.49
C CYS A 13 21.87 -4.55 4.01
N ALA A 14 22.42 -3.68 3.18
CA ALA A 14 23.01 -2.40 3.60
C ALA A 14 21.91 -1.35 3.58
N ILE A 15 20.89 -1.56 4.41
CA ILE A 15 19.95 -0.51 4.71
C ILE A 15 20.67 0.47 5.64
N ASP A 16 20.83 1.71 5.21
CA ASP A 16 21.29 2.82 6.03
C ASP A 16 20.05 3.57 6.58
N PRO A 17 19.69 3.38 7.86
CA PRO A 17 18.48 3.99 8.40
C PRO A 17 18.54 5.52 8.42
N ALA A 18 19.72 6.11 8.58
CA ALA A 18 19.85 7.56 8.65
C ALA A 18 19.58 8.19 7.28
N MET A 19 20.09 7.58 6.20
CA MET A 19 19.79 8.03 4.84
C MET A 19 18.30 7.87 4.51
N VAL A 20 17.71 6.70 4.82
CA VAL A 20 16.29 6.42 4.56
C VAL A 20 15.37 7.40 5.31
N LEU A 21 15.61 7.65 6.60
CA LEU A 21 14.80 8.58 7.39
C LEU A 21 14.95 10.04 6.94
N SER A 22 16.09 10.41 6.36
CA SER A 22 16.33 11.76 5.85
C SER A 22 15.73 12.00 4.47
N HIS A 23 15.30 10.94 3.78
CA HIS A 23 14.78 11.03 2.43
C HIS A 23 13.47 11.83 2.37
N LYS A 24 13.38 12.71 1.39
CA LYS A 24 12.17 13.45 1.06
C LYS A 24 11.72 13.03 -0.33
N PHE A 25 10.55 12.43 -0.38
CA PHE A 25 9.90 12.07 -1.63
C PHE A 25 9.52 13.35 -2.41
N PRO A 26 9.62 13.35 -3.74
CA PRO A 26 9.14 14.47 -4.54
C PRO A 26 7.63 14.59 -4.43
N GLU A 27 7.12 15.82 -4.49
CA GLU A 27 5.68 16.07 -4.60
C GLU A 27 5.17 15.58 -5.96
N VAL A 28 4.00 14.95 -5.96
CA VAL A 28 3.34 14.45 -7.17
C VAL A 28 1.92 14.99 -7.21
N ALA A 29 1.56 15.58 -8.35
CA ALA A 29 0.21 16.07 -8.59
C ALA A 29 -0.65 14.98 -9.26
N TYR A 30 -1.91 14.88 -8.85
CA TYR A 30 -2.88 13.97 -9.43
C TYR A 30 -4.16 14.71 -9.76
N GLU A 31 -4.63 14.51 -10.98
CA GLU A 31 -5.98 14.85 -11.39
C GLU A 31 -6.79 13.55 -11.53
N TYR A 32 -8.08 13.64 -11.24
CA TYR A 32 -9.03 12.56 -11.45
C TYR A 32 -10.36 13.16 -11.89
N ASP A 33 -11.14 12.36 -12.62
CA ASP A 33 -12.49 12.70 -13.02
C ASP A 33 -13.51 11.71 -12.45
N GLU A 34 -14.78 11.87 -12.83
CA GLU A 34 -15.84 10.98 -12.39
C GLU A 34 -15.71 9.57 -12.97
N ARG A 35 -14.97 9.40 -14.07
CA ARG A 35 -14.68 8.08 -14.64
C ARG A 35 -13.67 7.34 -13.77
N ASP A 36 -12.62 8.00 -13.29
CA ASP A 36 -11.68 7.40 -12.33
C ASP A 36 -12.40 6.92 -11.06
N VAL A 37 -13.28 7.76 -10.51
CA VAL A 37 -14.07 7.45 -9.32
C VAL A 37 -14.99 6.25 -9.55
N ALA A 38 -15.77 6.27 -10.64
CA ALA A 38 -16.69 5.17 -10.97
C ALA A 38 -15.93 3.86 -11.24
N LEU A 39 -14.79 3.93 -11.94
CA LEU A 39 -13.95 2.77 -12.20
C LEU A 39 -13.41 2.19 -10.89
N TYR A 40 -12.93 3.04 -9.98
CA TYR A 40 -12.48 2.58 -8.67
C TYR A 40 -13.60 1.91 -7.89
N ALA A 41 -14.81 2.47 -7.87
CA ALA A 41 -15.96 1.88 -7.18
C ALA A 41 -16.26 0.46 -7.69
N LEU A 42 -16.28 0.27 -9.01
CA LEU A 42 -16.42 -1.06 -9.62
C LEU A 42 -15.28 -2.01 -9.24
N VAL A 43 -14.03 -1.50 -9.22
CA VAL A 43 -12.83 -2.27 -8.83
C VAL A 43 -12.88 -2.75 -7.39
N VAL A 44 -13.52 -2.01 -6.47
CA VAL A 44 -13.67 -2.44 -5.08
C VAL A 44 -14.98 -3.21 -4.82
N GLY A 45 -15.76 -3.47 -5.87
CA GLY A 45 -16.91 -4.37 -5.83
C GLY A 45 -18.28 -3.71 -5.84
N ALA A 46 -18.37 -2.39 -6.00
CA ALA A 46 -19.68 -1.75 -6.16
C ALA A 46 -20.44 -2.35 -7.36
N CYS A 47 -21.73 -2.58 -7.19
CA CYS A 47 -22.64 -3.16 -8.18
C CYS A 47 -22.29 -4.59 -8.61
N ASN A 48 -21.40 -5.28 -7.89
CA ASN A 48 -20.93 -6.60 -8.29
C ASN A 48 -21.96 -7.71 -8.03
N ALA A 49 -22.72 -7.61 -6.94
CA ALA A 49 -23.80 -8.55 -6.64
C ALA A 49 -25.07 -8.25 -7.47
N ASP A 50 -25.44 -6.98 -7.56
CA ASP A 50 -26.57 -6.49 -8.35
C ASP A 50 -26.23 -5.14 -8.98
N ALA A 51 -26.21 -5.10 -10.32
CA ALA A 51 -25.93 -3.88 -11.06
C ALA A 51 -27.00 -2.79 -10.93
N ALA A 52 -28.18 -3.14 -10.42
CA ALA A 52 -29.31 -2.25 -10.25
C ALA A 52 -29.55 -1.84 -8.78
N ASP A 53 -28.67 -2.21 -7.83
CA ASP A 53 -28.79 -1.76 -6.43
C ASP A 53 -28.66 -0.23 -6.38
N GLU A 54 -29.75 0.47 -6.05
CA GLU A 54 -29.78 1.94 -6.03
C GLU A 54 -28.77 2.56 -5.05
N LYS A 55 -28.40 1.85 -3.99
CA LYS A 55 -27.43 2.32 -2.99
C LYS A 55 -26.00 2.27 -3.52
N GLU A 56 -25.70 1.32 -4.40
CA GLU A 56 -24.38 1.17 -5.00
C GLU A 56 -24.30 1.87 -6.35
N LEU A 57 -25.41 1.94 -7.08
CA LEU A 57 -25.49 2.56 -8.39
C LEU A 57 -25.04 4.01 -8.34
N GLN A 58 -25.39 4.76 -7.29
CA GLN A 58 -24.91 6.14 -7.08
C GLN A 58 -23.39 6.31 -7.02
N LEU A 59 -22.61 5.23 -6.85
CA LEU A 59 -21.14 5.25 -6.87
C LEU A 59 -20.58 5.21 -8.30
N VAL A 60 -21.36 4.74 -9.27
CA VAL A 60 -20.94 4.52 -10.66
C VAL A 60 -21.77 5.32 -11.67
N TYR A 61 -23.02 5.63 -11.34
CA TYR A 61 -23.99 6.33 -12.17
C TYR A 61 -25.03 7.06 -11.31
N HIS A 62 -25.39 8.29 -11.68
CA HIS A 62 -26.45 9.04 -11.00
C HIS A 62 -27.43 9.63 -12.02
N ARG A 63 -28.74 9.62 -11.68
CA ARG A 63 -29.81 10.08 -12.59
C ARG A 63 -29.67 11.56 -12.97
N ASP A 64 -29.13 12.36 -12.07
CA ASP A 64 -28.89 13.80 -12.30
C ASP A 64 -27.59 14.10 -13.08
N GLY A 65 -26.88 13.05 -13.52
CA GLY A 65 -25.64 13.15 -14.30
C GLY A 65 -24.40 12.64 -13.56
N GLN A 66 -23.33 12.43 -14.31
CA GLN A 66 -22.11 11.78 -13.78
C GLN A 66 -21.43 12.61 -12.69
N SER A 67 -21.51 13.94 -12.73
CA SER A 67 -20.99 14.85 -11.69
C SER A 67 -21.68 14.72 -10.33
N SER A 68 -22.76 13.92 -10.23
CA SER A 68 -23.51 13.70 -8.99
C SER A 68 -23.22 12.36 -8.32
N ILE A 69 -22.35 11.52 -8.90
CA ILE A 69 -21.95 10.26 -8.28
C ILE A 69 -21.26 10.51 -6.93
N LYS A 70 -21.33 9.54 -6.02
CA LYS A 70 -20.66 9.59 -4.73
C LYS A 70 -19.28 8.95 -4.82
N VAL A 71 -18.30 9.59 -4.18
CA VAL A 71 -16.93 9.09 -4.10
C VAL A 71 -16.80 8.21 -2.86
N LEU A 72 -16.31 6.99 -3.01
CA LEU A 72 -15.95 6.16 -1.86
C LEU A 72 -14.78 6.81 -1.11
N PRO A 73 -14.83 6.95 0.23
CA PRO A 73 -13.73 7.56 0.99
C PRO A 73 -12.37 6.91 0.75
N THR A 74 -12.34 5.61 0.46
CA THR A 74 -11.11 4.85 0.19
C THR A 74 -10.48 5.17 -1.16
N PHE A 75 -11.16 5.88 -2.06
CA PHE A 75 -10.64 6.32 -3.36
C PHE A 75 -9.35 7.12 -3.21
N ILE A 76 -9.24 7.95 -2.17
CA ILE A 76 -8.06 8.78 -1.91
C ILE A 76 -6.79 7.92 -1.76
N SER A 77 -6.90 6.69 -1.25
CA SER A 77 -5.78 5.75 -1.13
C SER A 77 -5.31 5.21 -2.48
N ALA A 78 -6.17 5.19 -3.50
CA ALA A 78 -5.80 4.76 -4.85
C ALA A 78 -4.86 5.74 -5.55
N LEU A 79 -4.87 7.02 -5.16
CA LEU A 79 -3.94 8.03 -5.70
C LEU A 79 -2.49 7.66 -5.38
N ASN A 80 -2.22 7.13 -4.20
CA ASN A 80 -0.87 6.65 -3.83
C ASN A 80 -0.44 5.43 -4.65
N ALA A 81 -1.39 4.57 -5.03
CA ALA A 81 -1.11 3.41 -5.86
C ALA A 81 -0.71 3.81 -7.28
N LYS A 82 -1.25 4.93 -7.82
CA LYS A 82 -0.85 5.50 -9.12
C LYS A 82 0.61 5.97 -9.14
N THR A 83 1.22 6.26 -7.98
CA THR A 83 2.65 6.60 -7.88
C THR A 83 3.56 5.39 -8.18
N GLY A 84 3.02 4.18 -8.05
CA GLY A 84 3.69 2.91 -8.33
C GLY A 84 4.69 2.46 -7.24
N ASP A 85 4.83 1.14 -7.06
CA ASP A 85 5.68 0.55 -6.01
C ASP A 85 7.17 0.92 -6.10
N ARG A 86 7.64 1.27 -7.31
CA ARG A 86 9.02 1.72 -7.52
C ARG A 86 9.32 3.00 -6.74
N PHE A 87 8.31 3.82 -6.46
CA PHE A 87 8.46 5.04 -5.69
C PHE A 87 8.99 4.78 -4.27
N TYR A 88 8.50 3.73 -3.61
CA TYR A 88 8.89 3.41 -2.23
C TYR A 88 10.20 2.63 -2.16
N MET A 89 10.62 1.97 -3.24
CA MET A 89 11.81 1.11 -3.27
C MET A 89 13.06 1.79 -3.82
N ASP A 90 12.93 2.92 -4.53
CA ASP A 90 14.06 3.73 -5.03
C ASP A 90 14.49 4.81 -4.03
N VAL A 91 14.63 4.42 -2.76
CA VAL A 91 15.04 5.32 -1.67
C VAL A 91 16.55 5.20 -1.45
N PRO A 92 17.31 6.31 -1.47
CA PRO A 92 18.73 6.30 -1.14
C PRO A 92 19.00 5.64 0.22
N GLY A 93 19.90 4.65 0.23
CA GLY A 93 20.20 3.86 1.42
C GLY A 93 19.26 2.69 1.68
N LEU A 94 18.23 2.46 0.86
CA LEU A 94 17.35 1.28 0.91
C LEU A 94 17.78 0.24 -0.13
N HIS A 95 18.93 -0.39 0.09
CA HIS A 95 19.39 -1.47 -0.79
C HIS A 95 18.79 -2.81 -0.36
N TYR A 96 17.65 -3.14 -0.94
CA TYR A 96 16.93 -4.38 -0.67
C TYR A 96 17.01 -5.35 -1.85
N ASP A 97 17.45 -6.58 -1.57
CA ASP A 97 17.38 -7.69 -2.52
C ASP A 97 16.21 -8.61 -2.11
N PRO A 98 15.11 -8.63 -2.88
CA PRO A 98 13.93 -9.42 -2.58
C PRO A 98 14.17 -10.94 -2.69
N THR A 99 15.33 -11.40 -3.15
CA THR A 99 15.68 -12.83 -3.14
C THR A 99 16.16 -13.32 -1.77
N LEU A 100 16.41 -12.42 -0.82
CA LEU A 100 16.93 -12.74 0.52
C LEU A 100 15.86 -13.23 1.52
N LEU A 101 14.66 -13.61 1.06
CA LEU A 101 13.50 -14.00 1.88
C LEU A 101 13.77 -15.07 2.95
N LEU A 102 14.78 -15.92 2.77
CA LEU A 102 15.14 -17.00 3.69
C LEU A 102 15.93 -16.54 4.93
N HIS A 103 16.34 -15.27 4.99
CA HIS A 103 17.04 -14.74 6.16
C HIS A 103 16.04 -14.48 7.30
N GLY A 104 16.34 -14.95 8.51
CA GLY A 104 15.46 -14.83 9.68
C GLY A 104 15.35 -13.43 10.30
N LYS A 105 15.67 -12.37 9.55
CA LYS A 105 15.59 -10.97 9.97
C LYS A 105 14.55 -10.25 9.12
N ALA A 106 13.97 -9.17 9.63
CA ALA A 106 13.14 -8.27 8.84
C ALA A 106 13.41 -6.80 9.18
N ALA A 107 13.14 -5.93 8.21
CA ALA A 107 13.03 -4.50 8.42
C ALA A 107 11.56 -4.06 8.22
N ILE A 108 11.14 -3.04 8.95
CA ILE A 108 9.86 -2.38 8.78
C ILE A 108 10.15 -0.97 8.29
N LEU A 109 9.56 -0.63 7.15
CA LEU A 109 9.63 0.70 6.55
C LEU A 109 8.25 1.32 6.62
N GLU A 110 8.17 2.50 7.21
CA GLU A 110 6.91 3.25 7.28
C GLU A 110 7.01 4.46 6.37
N VAL A 111 6.02 4.62 5.49
CA VAL A 111 5.94 5.76 4.58
C VAL A 111 4.64 6.49 4.83
N GLU A 112 4.75 7.77 5.14
CA GLU A 112 3.62 8.66 5.31
C GLU A 112 3.50 9.58 4.10
N THR A 113 2.30 9.64 3.53
CA THR A 113 1.97 10.49 2.39
C THR A 113 0.82 11.40 2.78
N LEU A 114 1.02 12.71 2.64
CA LEU A 114 -0.03 13.71 2.80
C LEU A 114 -0.58 14.04 1.42
N THR A 115 -1.91 13.95 1.28
CA THR A 115 -2.62 14.40 0.10
C THR A 115 -3.27 15.73 0.40
N CYS A 116 -2.92 16.76 -0.38
CA CYS A 116 -3.41 18.11 -0.20
C CYS A 116 -4.15 18.58 -1.44
N LEU A 117 -5.15 19.45 -1.25
CA LEU A 117 -5.83 20.12 -2.35
C LEU A 117 -4.90 21.18 -2.96
N GLU A 118 -4.71 21.12 -4.28
CA GLU A 118 -3.89 22.08 -5.00
C GLU A 118 -4.46 23.50 -4.85
N GLY A 119 -3.57 24.49 -4.72
CA GLY A 119 -3.93 25.90 -4.56
C GLY A 119 -4.23 26.32 -3.11
N SER A 120 -5.05 25.57 -2.37
CA SER A 120 -5.35 25.89 -0.96
C SER A 120 -4.33 25.30 0.02
N GLY A 121 -3.73 24.16 -0.32
CA GLY A 121 -2.87 23.39 0.58
C GLY A 121 -3.62 22.68 1.70
N GLU A 122 -4.96 22.61 1.63
CA GLU A 122 -5.79 21.89 2.60
C GLU A 122 -5.48 20.40 2.57
N VAL A 123 -5.17 19.80 3.71
CA VAL A 123 -4.89 18.37 3.82
C VAL A 123 -6.20 17.60 3.73
N LEU A 124 -6.33 16.76 2.71
CA LEU A 124 -7.50 15.90 2.49
C LEU A 124 -7.34 14.55 3.20
N CYS A 125 -6.13 13.99 3.20
CA CYS A 125 -5.86 12.68 3.78
C CYS A 125 -4.37 12.53 4.16
N MET A 126 -4.12 11.73 5.19
CA MET A 126 -2.81 11.17 5.51
C MET A 126 -2.90 9.66 5.33
N ASN A 127 -2.08 9.11 4.44
CA ASN A 127 -1.93 7.67 4.25
C ASN A 127 -0.61 7.22 4.87
N ARG A 128 -0.67 6.21 5.74
CA ARG A 128 0.52 5.56 6.31
C ARG A 128 0.59 4.13 5.81
N SER A 129 1.64 3.83 5.06
CA SER A 129 1.92 2.51 4.53
C SER A 129 3.09 1.89 5.29
N THR A 130 2.85 0.71 5.88
CA THR A 130 3.89 -0.04 6.60
C THR A 130 4.30 -1.26 5.79
N ILE A 131 5.55 -1.26 5.33
CA ILE A 131 6.13 -2.26 4.44
C ILE A 131 7.03 -3.18 5.25
N TYR A 132 6.77 -4.48 5.18
CA TYR A 132 7.57 -5.51 5.85
C TYR A 132 8.57 -6.13 4.87
N LEU A 133 9.84 -5.77 5.01
CA LEU A 133 10.93 -6.25 4.16
C LEU A 133 11.55 -7.51 4.79
N ARG A 134 11.08 -8.67 4.34
CA ARG A 134 11.61 -9.98 4.74
C ARG A 134 13.07 -10.12 4.33
N GLY A 135 13.89 -10.66 5.22
CA GLY A 135 15.31 -10.87 5.02
C GLY A 135 16.18 -9.62 5.17
N ALA A 136 15.57 -8.43 5.19
CA ALA A 136 16.23 -7.19 5.57
C ALA A 136 16.38 -7.09 7.09
N GLY A 137 17.17 -6.15 7.63
CA GLY A 137 17.20 -5.88 9.06
C GLY A 137 18.46 -6.31 9.80
N GLY A 138 18.39 -6.30 11.14
CA GLY A 138 19.53 -6.56 12.02
C GLY A 138 20.39 -5.34 12.35
N PHE A 139 19.90 -4.14 12.05
CA PHE A 139 20.52 -2.84 12.36
C PHE A 139 19.81 -2.07 13.49
N SER A 140 18.67 -2.57 14.00
CA SER A 140 17.97 -1.95 15.13
C SER A 140 18.67 -2.27 16.45
N ASN A 141 18.77 -1.27 17.31
CA ASN A 141 19.23 -1.43 18.70
C ASN A 141 18.09 -1.78 19.67
N SER A 142 16.83 -1.76 19.22
CA SER A 142 15.68 -2.13 20.05
C SER A 142 15.62 -3.65 20.24
N SER A 143 15.50 -4.09 21.49
CA SER A 143 15.20 -5.48 21.82
C SER A 143 13.73 -5.83 21.66
N GLN A 144 12.84 -4.83 21.57
CA GLN A 144 11.42 -5.03 21.36
C GLN A 144 11.07 -4.97 19.88
N PRO A 145 10.19 -5.88 19.39
CA PRO A 145 9.61 -5.78 18.06
C PRO A 145 8.86 -4.46 17.87
N PHE A 146 8.80 -4.01 16.62
CA PHE A 146 7.92 -2.90 16.26
C PHE A 146 6.46 -3.22 16.60
N SER A 147 5.74 -2.22 17.11
CA SER A 147 4.31 -2.30 17.39
C SER A 147 3.67 -0.93 17.20
N TYR A 148 2.52 -0.89 16.53
CA TYR A 148 1.71 0.32 16.38
C TYR A 148 1.21 0.89 17.72
N ALA A 149 1.26 0.10 18.81
CA ALA A 149 0.86 0.56 20.14
C ALA A 149 1.75 1.70 20.68
N THR A 150 2.90 1.97 20.04
CA THR A 150 3.76 3.11 20.38
C THR A 150 3.32 4.41 19.73
N TYR A 151 2.36 4.37 18.82
CA TYR A 151 1.85 5.57 18.16
C TYR A 151 1.06 6.46 19.12
N PRO A 152 1.02 7.78 18.87
CA PRO A 152 0.13 8.67 19.59
C PRO A 152 -1.32 8.18 19.54
N SER A 153 -2.03 8.24 20.69
CA SER A 153 -3.37 7.67 20.83
C SER A 153 -4.43 8.32 19.92
N ASN A 154 -4.13 9.48 19.35
CA ASN A 154 -4.96 10.19 18.39
C ASN A 154 -4.72 9.75 16.93
N GLU A 155 -3.71 8.93 16.66
CA GLU A 155 -3.37 8.49 15.30
C GLU A 155 -3.87 7.08 14.99
N VAL A 156 -3.79 6.16 15.96
CA VAL A 156 -4.26 4.78 15.79
C VAL A 156 -4.96 4.29 17.05
N SER A 157 -6.22 3.89 16.91
CA SER A 157 -6.94 3.16 17.94
C SER A 157 -6.46 1.72 17.96
N ASN A 158 -5.99 1.22 19.11
CA ASN A 158 -5.79 -0.22 19.29
C ASN A 158 -7.16 -0.91 19.18
N VAL A 159 -7.46 -1.48 18.01
CA VAL A 159 -8.69 -2.22 17.79
C VAL A 159 -8.52 -3.61 18.39
N THR A 160 -9.08 -3.84 19.57
CA THR A 160 -9.25 -5.17 20.13
C THR A 160 -10.57 -5.72 19.63
N PHE A 161 -10.52 -6.81 18.86
CA PHE A 161 -11.72 -7.53 18.48
C PHE A 161 -12.18 -8.41 19.65
N SER A 162 -13.48 -8.37 19.93
CA SER A 162 -14.10 -9.27 20.91
C SER A 162 -14.19 -10.68 20.32
N ASP A 163 -14.01 -11.71 21.15
CA ASP A 163 -14.23 -13.12 20.78
C ASP A 163 -15.73 -13.48 20.59
N SER A 164 -16.62 -12.49 20.71
CA SER A 164 -18.06 -12.65 20.48
C SER A 164 -18.41 -12.82 18.99
N THR A 165 -19.51 -13.51 18.70
CA THR A 165 -20.07 -13.60 17.35
C THR A 165 -20.25 -12.20 16.72
N PRO A 166 -19.86 -12.00 15.44
CA PRO A 166 -20.09 -10.73 14.74
C PRO A 166 -21.57 -10.35 14.72
N PHE A 167 -21.86 -9.04 14.79
CA PHE A 167 -23.23 -8.53 14.70
C PHE A 167 -23.84 -8.75 13.31
N ALA A 168 -23.02 -8.65 12.26
CA ALA A 168 -23.40 -8.92 10.88
C ALA A 168 -22.20 -9.50 10.12
N VAL A 169 -22.47 -10.34 9.13
CA VAL A 169 -21.49 -10.89 8.20
C VAL A 169 -22.03 -10.69 6.80
N TYR A 170 -21.21 -10.14 5.92
CA TYR A 170 -21.50 -9.97 4.50
C TYR A 170 -20.46 -10.73 3.70
N GLU A 171 -20.89 -11.36 2.62
CA GLU A 171 -20.02 -12.12 1.72
C GLU A 171 -20.16 -11.57 0.31
N ASP A 172 -19.04 -11.13 -0.25
CA ASP A 172 -18.97 -10.68 -1.64
C ASP A 172 -18.17 -11.65 -2.49
N ARG A 173 -18.71 -11.96 -3.67
CA ARG A 173 -18.04 -12.85 -4.62
C ARG A 173 -17.13 -12.07 -5.54
N ILE A 174 -15.82 -12.21 -5.31
CA ILE A 174 -14.81 -11.59 -6.16
C ILE A 174 -14.85 -12.19 -7.58
N GLN A 175 -14.77 -11.34 -8.61
CA GLN A 175 -14.69 -11.80 -10.00
C GLN A 175 -13.31 -12.41 -10.30
N LYS A 176 -13.25 -13.39 -11.20
CA LYS A 176 -11.98 -14.01 -11.61
C LYS A 176 -10.99 -13.00 -12.21
N SER A 177 -11.49 -11.92 -12.78
CA SER A 177 -10.73 -10.83 -13.41
C SER A 177 -10.52 -9.63 -12.50
N GLN A 178 -10.91 -9.67 -11.21
CA GLN A 178 -10.88 -8.50 -10.32
C GLN A 178 -9.49 -7.85 -10.25
N ALA A 179 -8.44 -8.67 -10.16
CA ALA A 179 -7.06 -8.20 -10.12
C ALA A 179 -6.66 -7.46 -11.41
N LEU A 180 -7.15 -7.91 -12.57
CA LEU A 180 -6.91 -7.24 -13.86
C LEU A 180 -7.66 -5.92 -13.95
N LEU A 181 -8.88 -5.86 -13.41
CA LEU A 181 -9.65 -4.61 -13.32
C LEU A 181 -8.96 -3.59 -12.40
N CYS A 182 -8.39 -4.05 -11.27
CA CYS A 182 -7.58 -3.21 -10.39
C CYS A 182 -6.32 -2.68 -11.09
N GLY A 183 -5.72 -3.46 -12.00
CA GLY A 183 -4.67 -2.95 -12.87
C GLY A 183 -5.09 -1.68 -13.62
N LEU A 184 -6.29 -1.68 -14.20
CA LEU A 184 -6.82 -0.55 -14.98
C LEU A 184 -7.03 0.73 -14.16
N SER A 185 -7.18 0.65 -12.83
CA SER A 185 -7.29 1.84 -11.96
C SER A 185 -5.94 2.48 -11.62
N GLY A 186 -4.83 1.94 -12.16
CA GLY A 186 -3.50 2.53 -12.09
C GLY A 186 -2.48 1.73 -11.27
N TYR A 187 -2.86 0.57 -10.72
CA TYR A 187 -1.96 -0.30 -9.97
C TYR A 187 -1.54 -1.52 -10.78
N PHE A 188 -0.59 -1.32 -11.70
CA PHE A 188 -0.04 -2.39 -12.54
C PHE A 188 1.20 -3.01 -11.90
N HIS A 189 1.00 -3.94 -10.96
CA HIS A 189 2.09 -4.78 -10.44
C HIS A 189 1.97 -6.22 -10.99
N PRO A 190 3.03 -6.80 -11.57
CA PRO A 190 2.98 -8.09 -12.25
C PRO A 190 2.56 -9.26 -11.34
N LEU A 191 2.75 -9.13 -10.03
CA LEU A 191 2.24 -10.09 -9.03
C LEU A 191 0.75 -10.41 -9.20
N HIS A 192 -0.05 -9.45 -9.70
CA HIS A 192 -1.50 -9.59 -9.80
C HIS A 192 -1.98 -10.05 -11.18
N SER A 193 -1.08 -10.18 -12.17
CA SER A 193 -1.45 -10.46 -13.56
C SER A 193 -0.58 -11.48 -14.27
N ASP A 194 0.69 -11.64 -13.87
CA ASP A 194 1.65 -12.57 -14.46
C ASP A 194 1.80 -13.81 -13.56
N PRO A 195 1.30 -14.99 -13.99
CA PRO A 195 1.41 -16.23 -13.22
C PRO A 195 2.85 -16.65 -12.95
N THR A 196 3.79 -16.35 -13.87
CA THR A 196 5.21 -16.73 -13.72
C THR A 196 5.86 -15.88 -12.63
N PHE A 197 5.58 -14.58 -12.63
CA PHE A 197 6.03 -13.68 -11.58
C PHE A 197 5.44 -14.06 -10.23
N ALA A 198 4.12 -14.31 -10.18
CA ALA A 198 3.43 -14.68 -8.94
C ALA A 198 3.97 -15.99 -8.36
N GLN A 199 4.16 -17.02 -9.19
CA GLN A 199 4.73 -18.28 -8.75
C GLN A 199 6.15 -18.15 -8.18
N ALA A 200 6.96 -17.25 -8.74
CA ALA A 200 8.31 -16.99 -8.25
C ALA A 200 8.32 -16.24 -6.90
N ALA A 201 7.27 -15.47 -6.60
CA ALA A 201 7.14 -14.71 -5.35
C ALA A 201 6.74 -15.57 -4.14
N GLY A 202 6.19 -16.77 -4.38
CA GLY A 202 5.77 -17.74 -3.36
C GLY A 202 4.28 -17.63 -3.02
#